data_AF-A0A1G9ETC4-F1
#
_entry.id   AF-A0A1G9ETC4-F1
#
_cell.length_a   1.000
_cell.length_b   1.000
_cell.length_c   1.000
_cell.angle_alpha   90.00
_cell.angle_beta   90.00
_cell.angle_gamma   90.00
#
_symmetry.space_group_name_H-M   'P 1'
#
loop_
_entity.id
_entity.type
_entity.pdbx_description
1 polymer ?
#
loop_
_entity_poly.entity_id
_entity_poly.type
_entity_poly.pdbx_seq_one_letter_code
_entity_poly.pdbx_strand_id
1 'polypeptide(L)'
;MKKQFPHGIDITAPGGLTALMAFHRKTFGDAVMETDEEAAAKAAAEAEAKAAADAAAAKAADEKLGEGGIKALKAEREAREAAEKRAADAEAKVQAAEDAKLSDIDRANKKALDAEDRAAKLETANARLAALAKHPVPEDYQDLVTGTDAASFEASAKKISELHARAEGKAPKPDPVPGSGDRSGDHNPAGGSIAAGREQYHSKHPKKS
;
A
#
# COMPACT_ATOMS: atom_id res chain seq x y z
N MET A 1 -25.65 25.02 -13.68
CA MET A 1 -25.38 24.14 -12.52
C MET A 1 -24.01 24.50 -11.97
N LYS A 2 -23.93 25.04 -10.75
CA LYS A 2 -22.65 25.35 -10.09
C LYS A 2 -21.97 24.02 -9.77
N LYS A 3 -20.89 23.69 -10.49
CA LYS A 3 -20.13 22.45 -10.27
C LYS A 3 -19.22 22.69 -9.07
N GLN A 4 -19.77 22.55 -7.87
CA GLN A 4 -18.99 22.53 -6.64
C GLN A 4 -18.19 21.23 -6.63
N PHE A 5 -16.86 21.34 -6.71
CA PHE A 5 -15.96 20.22 -6.50
C PHE A 5 -16.06 19.76 -5.03
N PRO A 6 -15.57 18.54 -4.66
CA PRO A 6 -15.76 17.96 -3.31
C PRO A 6 -15.24 18.81 -2.14
N HIS A 7 -14.58 19.93 -2.45
CA HIS A 7 -13.82 20.80 -1.58
C HIS A 7 -14.56 22.14 -1.36
N GLY A 8 -15.78 22.28 -1.92
CA GLY A 8 -16.58 23.50 -1.84
C GLY A 8 -16.06 24.65 -2.73
N ILE A 9 -14.99 24.42 -3.50
CA ILE A 9 -14.38 25.44 -4.37
C ILE A 9 -15.06 25.40 -5.74
N ASP A 10 -15.65 26.52 -6.14
CA ASP A 10 -16.19 26.73 -7.48
C ASP A 10 -15.08 27.23 -8.41
N ILE A 11 -14.50 26.32 -9.20
CA ILE A 11 -13.44 26.64 -10.16
C ILE A 11 -13.91 27.57 -11.30
N THR A 12 -15.23 27.71 -11.49
CA THR A 12 -15.82 28.55 -12.55
C THR A 12 -16.09 29.98 -12.09
N ALA A 13 -15.99 30.24 -10.78
CA ALA A 13 -16.03 31.58 -10.23
C ALA A 13 -14.68 32.32 -10.47
N PRO A 14 -14.68 33.66 -10.58
CA PRO A 14 -13.43 34.43 -10.65
C PRO A 14 -12.56 34.13 -9.43
N GLY A 15 -11.34 33.63 -9.66
CA GLY A 15 -10.42 33.22 -8.59
C GLY A 15 -10.62 31.80 -8.05
N GLY A 16 -11.53 31.01 -8.60
CA GLY A 16 -11.76 29.61 -8.18
C GLY A 16 -10.55 28.70 -8.36
N LEU A 17 -9.82 28.86 -9.46
CA LEU A 17 -8.55 28.18 -9.70
C LEU A 17 -7.47 28.59 -8.69
N THR A 18 -7.42 29.87 -8.31
CA THR A 18 -6.48 30.37 -7.30
C THR A 18 -6.80 29.80 -5.91
N ALA A 19 -8.09 29.71 -5.56
CA ALA A 19 -8.54 29.07 -4.33
C ALA A 19 -8.20 27.57 -4.30
N LEU A 20 -8.34 26.87 -5.44
CA LEU A 20 -7.96 25.46 -5.58
C LEU A 20 -6.45 25.27 -5.39
N MET A 21 -5.64 26.12 -6.01
CA MET A 21 -4.17 26.09 -5.89
C MET A 21 -3.71 26.43 -4.46
N ALA A 22 -4.34 27.41 -3.82
CA ALA A 22 -4.05 27.76 -2.42
C ALA A 22 -4.45 26.63 -1.46
N PHE A 23 -5.58 25.95 -1.72
CA PHE A 23 -5.97 24.76 -0.99
C PHE A 23 -4.93 23.65 -1.15
N HIS A 24 -4.50 23.36 -2.39
CA HIS A 24 -3.47 22.34 -2.64
C HIS A 24 -2.15 22.65 -1.94
N ARG A 25 -1.67 23.91 -1.98
CA ARG A 25 -0.48 24.32 -1.21
C ARG A 25 -0.66 24.15 0.29
N LYS A 26 -1.85 24.43 0.81
CA LYS A 26 -2.14 24.32 2.24
C LYS A 26 -2.31 22.87 2.71
N THR A 27 -2.84 21.99 1.87
CA THR A 27 -3.12 20.59 2.22
C THR A 27 -1.98 19.63 1.89
N PHE A 28 -1.24 19.89 0.81
CA PHE A 28 -0.19 19.01 0.32
C PHE A 28 1.20 19.66 0.35
N GLY A 29 1.31 20.92 0.80
CA GLY A 29 2.54 21.70 0.72
C GLY A 29 2.76 22.29 -0.67
N ASP A 30 3.68 23.25 -0.78
CA ASP A 30 4.18 23.70 -2.08
C ASP A 30 5.09 22.58 -2.59
N ALA A 31 4.51 21.63 -3.34
CA ALA A 31 5.24 20.50 -3.89
C ALA A 31 6.21 21.00 -4.98
N VAL A 32 7.30 21.61 -4.55
CA VAL A 32 8.53 21.73 -5.33
C VAL A 32 9.11 20.32 -5.34
N MET A 33 9.18 19.69 -6.50
CA MET A 33 10.03 18.52 -6.70
C MET A 33 11.47 18.99 -6.47
N GLU A 34 11.96 18.93 -5.22
CA GLU A 34 13.40 18.97 -4.98
C GLU A 34 13.96 17.67 -5.56
N THR A 35 14.35 17.74 -6.84
CA THR A 35 15.26 16.75 -7.41
C THR A 35 16.55 16.92 -6.63
N ASP A 36 16.85 15.98 -5.73
CA ASP A 36 18.21 15.84 -5.21
C ASP A 36 19.11 15.64 -6.43
N GLU A 37 19.79 16.72 -6.85
CA GLU A 37 20.53 16.79 -8.11
C GLU A 37 21.60 15.70 -8.16
N GLU A 38 22.08 15.27 -7.00
CA GLU A 38 23.05 14.20 -6.86
C GLU A 38 22.42 12.81 -7.08
N ALA A 39 21.20 12.58 -6.57
CA ALA A 39 20.44 11.36 -6.84
C ALA A 39 19.97 11.28 -8.31
N ALA A 40 19.58 12.41 -8.89
CA ALA A 40 19.20 12.51 -10.30
C ALA A 40 20.41 12.30 -11.23
N ALA A 41 21.57 12.87 -10.90
CA ALA A 41 22.81 12.65 -11.64
C ALA A 41 23.28 11.20 -11.58
N LYS A 42 23.15 10.55 -10.42
CA LYS A 42 23.49 9.13 -10.25
C LYS A 42 22.55 8.21 -11.03
N ALA A 43 21.24 8.47 -11.01
CA ALA A 43 20.28 7.71 -11.80
C ALA A 43 20.48 7.90 -13.30
N ALA A 44 20.85 9.11 -13.74
CA ALA A 44 21.19 9.39 -15.13
C ALA A 44 22.47 8.66 -15.57
N ALA A 45 23.52 8.67 -14.73
CA ALA A 45 24.77 7.96 -15.02
C ALA A 45 24.59 6.44 -15.06
N GLU A 46 23.75 5.87 -14.19
CA GLU A 46 23.44 4.45 -14.18
C GLU A 46 22.58 4.03 -15.39
N ALA A 47 21.64 4.88 -15.80
CA ALA A 47 20.87 4.67 -17.02
C ALA A 47 21.76 4.74 -18.28
N GLU A 48 22.72 5.67 -18.33
CA GLU A 48 23.66 5.81 -19.43
C GLU A 48 24.66 4.65 -19.50
N ALA A 49 25.16 4.19 -18.35
CA ALA A 49 26.02 3.00 -18.27
C ALA A 49 25.29 1.73 -18.73
N LYS A 50 24.01 1.58 -18.35
CA LYS A 50 23.18 0.46 -18.79
C LYS A 50 22.89 0.52 -20.29
N ALA A 51 22.57 1.69 -20.82
CA ALA A 51 22.36 1.90 -22.26
C ALA A 51 23.64 1.60 -23.08
N ALA A 52 24.82 1.96 -22.56
CA ALA A 52 26.11 1.66 -23.18
C ALA A 52 26.42 0.16 -23.17
N ALA A 53 26.12 -0.54 -22.07
CA ALA A 53 26.28 -1.98 -21.96
C ALA A 53 25.34 -2.75 -22.92
N ASP A 54 24.08 -2.32 -23.00
CA ASP A 54 23.09 -2.90 -23.92
C ASP A 54 23.47 -2.65 -25.39
N ALA A 55 23.99 -1.46 -25.72
CA ALA A 55 24.48 -1.14 -27.06
C ALA A 55 25.72 -1.98 -27.45
N ALA A 56 26.62 -2.25 -26.50
CA ALA A 56 27.77 -3.13 -26.73
C ALA A 56 27.34 -4.59 -26.92
N ALA A 57 26.38 -5.07 -26.13
CA ALA A 57 25.81 -6.41 -26.27
C ALA A 57 25.06 -6.57 -27.60
N ALA A 58 24.32 -5.56 -28.03
CA ALA A 58 23.64 -5.54 -29.33
C ALA A 58 24.62 -5.61 -30.51
N LYS A 59 25.74 -4.87 -30.45
CA LYS A 59 26.80 -4.93 -31.48
C LYS A 59 27.48 -6.30 -31.54
N ALA A 60 27.77 -6.91 -30.40
CA ALA A 60 28.35 -8.25 -30.34
C ALA A 60 27.38 -9.33 -30.84
N ALA A 61 26.08 -9.17 -30.60
CA ALA A 61 25.04 -10.04 -31.15
C ALA A 61 24.91 -9.88 -32.68
N ASP A 62 24.96 -8.64 -33.17
CA ASP A 62 24.92 -8.30 -34.60
C ASP A 62 26.15 -8.90 -35.35
N GLU A 63 27.36 -8.79 -34.80
CA GLU A 63 28.56 -9.42 -35.37
C GLU A 63 28.45 -10.96 -35.45
N LYS A 64 27.77 -11.59 -34.50
CA LYS A 64 27.55 -13.04 -34.45
C LYS A 64 26.47 -13.52 -35.43
N LEU A 65 25.47 -12.70 -35.71
CA LEU A 65 24.34 -13.00 -36.62
C LEU A 65 24.67 -12.70 -38.10
N GLY A 66 25.68 -11.85 -38.36
CA GLY A 66 26.06 -11.41 -39.69
C GLY A 66 24.97 -10.58 -40.40
N GLU A 67 25.30 -9.96 -41.54
CA GLU A 67 24.37 -9.05 -42.23
C GLU A 67 23.05 -9.72 -42.66
N GLY A 68 23.10 -11.01 -43.02
CA GLY A 68 21.91 -11.79 -43.40
C GLY A 68 20.98 -12.08 -42.22
N GLY A 69 21.54 -12.46 -41.06
CA GLY A 69 20.76 -12.74 -39.85
C GLY A 69 20.11 -11.49 -39.26
N ILE A 70 20.82 -10.36 -39.25
CA ILE A 70 20.28 -9.08 -38.80
C ILE A 70 19.12 -8.62 -39.69
N LYS A 71 19.25 -8.74 -41.02
CA LYS A 71 18.17 -8.39 -41.95
C LYS A 71 16.94 -9.27 -41.79
N ALA A 72 17.12 -10.58 -41.59
CA ALA A 72 16.02 -11.51 -41.33
C ALA A 72 15.26 -11.17 -40.05
N LEU A 73 15.98 -10.88 -38.96
CA LEU A 73 15.37 -10.51 -37.68
C LEU A 73 14.67 -9.15 -37.74
N LYS A 74 15.23 -8.17 -38.46
CA LYS A 74 14.56 -6.89 -38.69
C LYS A 74 13.27 -7.07 -39.49
N ALA A 75 13.32 -7.86 -40.58
CA ALA A 75 12.13 -8.17 -41.36
C ALA A 75 11.06 -8.93 -40.56
N GLU A 76 11.46 -9.85 -39.67
CA GLU A 76 10.56 -10.56 -38.77
C GLU A 76 9.90 -9.61 -37.75
N ARG A 77 10.69 -8.72 -37.14
CA ARG A 77 10.18 -7.71 -36.20
C ARG A 77 9.23 -6.73 -36.87
N GLU A 78 9.58 -6.22 -38.05
CA GLU A 78 8.73 -5.33 -38.83
C GLU A 78 7.42 -6.01 -39.26
N ALA A 79 7.48 -7.29 -39.66
CA ALA A 79 6.28 -8.08 -39.97
C ALA A 79 5.39 -8.27 -38.74
N ARG A 80 5.99 -8.50 -37.57
CA ARG A 80 5.27 -8.63 -36.29
C ARG A 80 4.63 -7.32 -35.87
N GLU A 81 5.37 -6.21 -35.90
CA GLU A 81 4.83 -4.88 -35.59
C GLU A 81 3.70 -4.49 -36.55
N ALA A 82 3.84 -4.81 -37.84
CA ALA A 82 2.79 -4.58 -38.82
C ALA A 82 1.55 -5.45 -38.57
N ALA A 83 1.71 -6.69 -38.09
CA ALA A 83 0.60 -7.55 -37.71
C ALA A 83 -0.09 -7.04 -36.43
N GLU A 84 0.68 -6.63 -35.42
CA GLU A 84 0.18 -6.07 -34.17
C GLU A 84 -0.59 -4.75 -34.41
N LYS A 85 -0.06 -3.85 -35.24
CA LYS A 85 -0.79 -2.63 -35.65
C LYS A 85 -2.10 -2.95 -36.37
N ARG A 86 -2.08 -3.90 -37.31
CA ARG A 86 -3.31 -4.31 -38.01
C ARG A 86 -4.32 -4.96 -37.07
N ALA A 87 -3.88 -5.71 -36.07
CA ALA A 87 -4.75 -6.29 -35.05
C ALA A 87 -5.38 -5.20 -34.19
N ALA A 88 -4.59 -4.26 -33.67
CA ALA A 88 -5.09 -3.13 -32.89
C ALA A 88 -6.06 -2.26 -33.69
N ASP A 89 -5.76 -1.97 -34.97
CA ASP A 89 -6.65 -1.22 -35.85
C ASP A 89 -7.95 -1.98 -36.15
N ALA A 90 -7.88 -3.31 -36.29
CA ALA A 90 -9.06 -4.15 -36.49
C ALA A 90 -9.92 -4.20 -35.23
N GLU A 91 -9.32 -4.37 -34.06
CA GLU A 91 -10.02 -4.32 -32.76
C GLU A 91 -10.70 -2.98 -32.54
N ALA A 92 -10.01 -1.86 -32.80
CA ALA A 92 -10.59 -0.53 -32.70
C ALA A 92 -11.78 -0.33 -33.66
N LYS A 93 -11.69 -0.86 -34.89
CA LYS A 93 -12.80 -0.81 -35.86
C LYS A 93 -13.97 -1.71 -35.45
N VAL A 94 -13.70 -2.88 -34.87
CA VAL A 94 -14.74 -3.78 -34.34
C VAL A 94 -15.45 -3.11 -33.17
N GLN A 95 -14.71 -2.55 -32.22
CA GLN A 95 -15.27 -1.81 -31.10
C GLN A 95 -16.10 -0.61 -31.57
N ALA A 96 -15.60 0.17 -32.53
CA ALA A 96 -16.35 1.28 -33.11
C ALA A 96 -17.63 0.82 -33.83
N ALA A 97 -17.58 -0.32 -34.53
CA ALA A 97 -18.75 -0.90 -35.19
C ALA A 97 -19.77 -1.48 -34.18
N GLU A 98 -19.30 -2.06 -33.08
CA GLU A 98 -20.15 -2.50 -31.97
C GLU A 98 -20.81 -1.31 -31.27
N ASP A 99 -20.05 -0.26 -30.97
CA ASP A 99 -20.54 1.00 -30.35
C ASP A 99 -21.49 1.79 -31.26
N ALA A 100 -21.35 1.65 -32.59
CA ALA A 100 -22.28 2.20 -33.57
C ALA A 100 -23.57 1.36 -33.71
N LYS A 101 -23.50 0.05 -33.45
CA LYS A 101 -24.67 -0.86 -33.46
C LYS A 101 -25.45 -0.85 -32.16
N LEU A 102 -24.80 -0.52 -31.04
CA LEU A 102 -25.45 -0.34 -29.75
C LEU A 102 -26.45 0.83 -29.86
N SER A 103 -27.72 0.53 -29.62
CA SER A 103 -28.76 1.57 -29.54
C SER A 103 -28.46 2.53 -28.39
N ASP A 104 -29.06 3.72 -28.37
CA ASP A 104 -28.83 4.66 -27.26
C ASP A 104 -29.15 4.06 -25.88
N ILE A 105 -30.06 3.08 -25.83
CA ILE A 105 -30.37 2.30 -24.62
C ILE A 105 -29.22 1.36 -24.27
N ASP A 106 -28.65 0.63 -25.23
CA ASP A 106 -27.57 -0.30 -24.95
C ASP A 106 -26.26 0.43 -24.58
N ARG A 107 -26.02 1.61 -25.17
CA ARG A 107 -24.90 2.48 -24.79
C ARG A 107 -25.09 3.02 -23.37
N ALA A 108 -26.33 3.36 -22.98
CA ALA A 108 -26.64 3.77 -21.61
C ALA A 108 -26.44 2.60 -20.63
N ASN A 109 -26.86 1.39 -20.99
CA ASN A 109 -26.67 0.18 -20.18
C ASN A 109 -25.19 -0.18 -20.02
N LYS A 110 -24.39 -0.13 -21.09
CA LYS A 110 -22.94 -0.36 -21.03
C LYS A 110 -22.25 0.64 -20.10
N LYS A 111 -22.62 1.93 -20.20
CA LYS A 111 -22.10 2.96 -19.28
C LYS A 111 -22.54 2.76 -17.83
N ALA A 112 -23.75 2.28 -17.60
CA ALA A 112 -24.24 1.97 -16.26
C ALA A 112 -23.46 0.79 -15.66
N LEU A 113 -23.30 -0.30 -16.41
CA LEU A 113 -22.48 -1.45 -15.99
C LEU A 113 -21.02 -1.06 -15.73
N ASP A 114 -20.40 -0.29 -16.63
CA ASP A 114 -19.03 0.21 -16.44
C ASP A 114 -18.91 1.09 -15.19
N ALA A 115 -19.95 1.86 -14.85
CA ALA A 115 -19.97 2.70 -13.66
C ALA A 115 -20.16 1.87 -12.39
N GLU A 116 -21.03 0.86 -12.41
CA GLU A 116 -21.23 -0.10 -11.33
C GLU A 116 -19.95 -0.89 -11.04
N ASP A 117 -19.26 -1.39 -12.07
CA ASP A 117 -17.99 -2.10 -11.93
C ASP A 117 -16.89 -1.20 -11.34
N ARG A 118 -16.84 0.08 -11.74
CA ARG A 118 -15.91 1.05 -11.16
C ARG A 118 -16.25 1.36 -9.70
N ALA A 119 -17.52 1.51 -9.37
CA ALA A 119 -17.97 1.74 -8.00
C ALA A 119 -17.58 0.57 -7.10
N ALA A 120 -17.87 -0.68 -7.52
CA ALA A 120 -17.51 -1.87 -6.78
C ALA A 120 -15.98 -2.01 -6.56
N LYS A 121 -15.18 -1.70 -7.58
CA LYS A 121 -13.70 -1.68 -7.46
C LYS A 121 -13.21 -0.60 -6.49
N LEU A 122 -13.81 0.58 -6.50
CA LEU A 122 -13.46 1.66 -5.57
C LEU A 122 -13.90 1.35 -4.13
N GLU A 123 -15.06 0.75 -3.95
CA GLU A 123 -15.56 0.33 -2.64
C GLU A 123 -14.66 -0.73 -2.01
N THR A 124 -14.28 -1.74 -2.79
CA THR A 124 -13.34 -2.78 -2.33
C THR A 124 -11.95 -2.20 -2.02
N ALA A 125 -11.43 -1.31 -2.86
CA ALA A 125 -10.17 -0.62 -2.60
C ALA A 125 -10.25 0.24 -1.32
N ASN A 126 -11.33 0.99 -1.14
CA ASN A 126 -11.56 1.79 0.07
C ASN A 126 -11.66 0.92 1.32
N ALA A 127 -12.32 -0.24 1.25
CA ALA A 127 -12.40 -1.18 2.36
C ALA A 127 -11.01 -1.73 2.74
N ARG A 128 -10.18 -2.08 1.76
CA ARG A 128 -8.78 -2.50 1.98
C ARG A 128 -7.95 -1.38 2.61
N LEU A 129 -8.06 -0.15 2.09
CA LEU A 129 -7.35 1.02 2.65
C LEU A 129 -7.81 1.34 4.07
N ALA A 130 -9.10 1.25 4.36
CA ALA A 130 -9.64 1.44 5.70
C ALA A 130 -9.10 0.40 6.69
N ALA A 131 -8.96 -0.86 6.26
CA ALA A 131 -8.35 -1.91 7.07
C ALA A 131 -6.85 -1.65 7.35
N LEU A 132 -6.09 -1.22 6.33
CA LEU A 132 -4.68 -0.83 6.47
C LEU A 132 -4.47 0.40 7.36
N ALA A 133 -5.41 1.34 7.36
CA ALA A 133 -5.37 2.50 8.24
C ALA A 133 -5.60 2.12 9.71
N LYS A 134 -6.43 1.10 9.98
CA LYS A 134 -6.72 0.60 11.33
C LYS A 134 -5.60 -0.28 11.89
N HIS A 135 -4.97 -1.07 11.03
CA HIS A 135 -3.91 -2.02 11.40
C HIS A 135 -2.63 -1.68 10.63
N PRO A 136 -1.59 -1.14 11.28
CA PRO A 136 -0.37 -0.74 10.59
C PRO A 136 0.36 -1.97 10.06
N VAL A 137 0.17 -2.25 8.77
CA VAL A 137 0.88 -3.28 8.02
C VAL A 137 1.99 -2.59 7.21
N PRO A 138 3.25 -3.03 7.33
CA PRO A 138 4.35 -2.49 6.53
C PRO A 138 4.07 -2.64 5.03
N GLU A 139 4.60 -1.71 4.23
CA GLU A 139 4.35 -1.62 2.79
C GLU A 139 4.61 -2.94 2.06
N ASP A 140 5.72 -3.61 2.39
CA ASP A 140 6.12 -4.93 1.85
C ASP A 140 5.07 -6.04 2.04
N TYR A 141 4.16 -5.88 3.00
CA TYR A 141 3.14 -6.87 3.35
C TYR A 141 1.71 -6.43 3.04
N GLN A 142 1.51 -5.21 2.51
CA GLN A 142 0.16 -4.71 2.21
C GLN A 142 -0.55 -5.55 1.14
N ASP A 143 0.21 -6.15 0.22
CA ASP A 143 -0.31 -7.05 -0.83
C ASP A 143 -0.89 -8.36 -0.28
N LEU A 144 -0.52 -8.75 0.94
CA LEU A 144 -1.06 -9.93 1.60
C LEU A 144 -2.45 -9.66 2.21
N VAL A 145 -2.88 -8.40 2.30
CA VAL A 145 -4.21 -8.02 2.82
C VAL A 145 -5.28 -8.29 1.76
N THR A 146 -5.79 -9.51 1.77
CA THR A 146 -6.83 -9.99 0.86
C THR A 146 -8.17 -10.21 1.55
N GLY A 147 -9.27 -10.04 0.83
CA GLY A 147 -10.64 -10.27 1.32
C GLY A 147 -11.69 -9.98 0.24
N THR A 148 -12.93 -10.37 0.50
CA THR A 148 -14.09 -10.10 -0.38
C THR A 148 -15.02 -9.02 0.17
N ASP A 149 -14.86 -8.68 1.44
CA ASP A 149 -15.70 -7.75 2.21
C ASP A 149 -14.84 -7.01 3.25
N ALA A 150 -15.38 -5.93 3.80
CA ALA A 150 -14.67 -5.08 4.75
C ALA A 150 -14.18 -5.84 6.00
N ALA A 151 -14.97 -6.77 6.53
CA ALA A 151 -14.59 -7.54 7.72
C ALA A 151 -13.44 -8.51 7.41
N SER A 152 -13.46 -9.14 6.23
CA SER A 152 -12.36 -10.00 5.75
C SER A 152 -11.05 -9.22 5.57
N PHE A 153 -11.10 -8.00 5.00
CA PHE A 153 -9.91 -7.14 4.89
C PHE A 153 -9.36 -6.73 6.26
N GLU A 154 -10.23 -6.36 7.21
CA GLU A 154 -9.82 -6.01 8.58
C GLU A 154 -9.19 -7.19 9.31
N ALA A 155 -9.80 -8.37 9.23
CA ALA A 155 -9.26 -9.58 9.85
C ALA A 155 -7.89 -9.97 9.26
N SER A 156 -7.74 -9.85 7.94
CA SER A 156 -6.47 -10.11 7.24
C SER A 156 -5.38 -9.12 7.65
N ALA A 157 -5.68 -7.82 7.62
CA ALA A 157 -4.76 -6.76 8.04
C ALA A 157 -4.34 -6.91 9.51
N LYS A 158 -5.29 -7.21 10.40
CA LYS A 158 -5.02 -7.49 11.81
C LYS A 158 -4.06 -8.67 11.96
N LYS A 159 -4.35 -9.80 11.32
CA LYS A 159 -3.51 -11.01 11.38
C LYS A 159 -2.08 -10.73 10.90
N ILE A 160 -1.92 -9.99 9.80
CA ILE A 160 -0.60 -9.66 9.25
C ILE A 160 0.15 -8.73 10.20
N SER A 161 -0.52 -7.70 10.74
CA SER A 161 0.10 -6.77 11.70
C SER A 161 0.56 -7.49 13.00
N GLU A 162 -0.21 -8.46 13.49
CA GLU A 162 0.15 -9.26 14.67
C GLU A 162 1.31 -10.21 14.39
N LEU A 163 1.32 -10.87 13.22
CA LEU A 163 2.42 -11.72 12.80
C LEU A 163 3.71 -10.93 12.63
N HIS A 164 3.63 -9.74 12.04
CA HIS A 164 4.76 -8.85 11.89
C HIS A 164 5.30 -8.38 13.24
N ALA A 165 4.43 -7.88 14.13
CA ALA A 165 4.82 -7.48 15.48
C ALA A 165 5.50 -8.61 16.26
N ARG A 166 4.98 -9.85 16.12
CA ARG A 166 5.59 -11.04 16.73
C ARG A 166 6.95 -11.38 16.11
N ALA A 167 7.11 -11.23 14.80
CA ALA A 167 8.35 -11.51 14.08
C ALA A 167 9.45 -10.49 14.42
N GLU A 168 9.10 -9.21 14.63
CA GLU A 168 10.02 -8.16 15.09
C GLU A 168 10.43 -8.28 16.57
N GLY A 169 10.00 -9.34 17.26
CA GLY A 169 10.33 -9.56 18.68
C GLY A 169 9.52 -8.68 19.64
N LYS A 170 8.50 -7.96 19.15
CA LYS A 170 7.51 -7.28 19.98
C LYS A 170 6.57 -8.36 20.51
N ALA A 171 6.91 -8.91 21.68
CA ALA A 171 6.07 -9.89 22.35
C ALA A 171 4.63 -9.36 22.42
N PRO A 172 3.62 -10.16 22.04
CA PRO A 172 2.23 -9.75 22.22
C PRO A 172 2.04 -9.38 23.68
N LYS A 173 1.40 -8.23 23.94
CA LYS A 173 0.93 -7.93 25.29
C LYS A 173 0.10 -9.14 25.73
N PRO A 174 0.45 -9.83 26.83
CA PRO A 174 -0.37 -10.93 27.29
C PRO A 174 -1.80 -10.43 27.45
N ASP A 175 -2.78 -11.17 26.93
CA ASP A 175 -4.17 -10.91 27.26
C ASP A 175 -4.28 -10.81 28.79
N PRO A 176 -5.05 -9.86 29.35
CA PRO A 176 -5.28 -9.79 30.79
C PRO A 176 -5.90 -11.12 31.22
N VAL A 177 -5.08 -12.00 31.78
CA VAL A 177 -5.53 -13.32 32.23
C VAL A 177 -6.55 -13.07 33.34
N PRO A 178 -7.83 -13.44 33.16
CA PRO A 178 -8.82 -13.32 34.23
C PRO A 178 -8.36 -14.26 35.35
N GLY A 179 -7.90 -13.70 36.46
CA GLY A 179 -7.27 -14.46 37.56
C GLY A 179 -5.79 -14.13 37.84
N SER A 180 -5.23 -13.10 37.22
CA SER A 180 -3.94 -12.50 37.64
C SER A 180 -4.09 -11.43 38.74
N GLY A 181 -5.28 -11.34 39.35
CA GLY A 181 -5.43 -10.82 40.71
C GLY A 181 -5.35 -11.98 41.70
N ASP A 182 -4.57 -11.79 42.76
CA ASP A 182 -4.44 -12.65 43.94
C ASP A 182 -3.58 -13.92 43.84
N ARG A 183 -2.29 -13.74 43.52
CA ARG A 183 -1.26 -14.56 44.18
C ARG A 183 -0.99 -13.99 45.58
N SER A 184 -1.88 -14.33 46.50
CA SER A 184 -1.51 -14.48 47.91
C SER A 184 -0.38 -15.52 47.97
N GLY A 185 0.87 -15.06 48.15
CA GLY A 185 1.99 -16.01 48.15
C GLY A 185 3.39 -15.42 48.17
N ASP A 186 3.60 -14.25 48.79
CA ASP A 186 4.94 -13.84 49.25
C ASP A 186 4.83 -13.19 50.63
N HIS A 187 4.86 -14.03 51.67
CA HIS A 187 5.17 -13.59 53.01
C HIS A 187 6.68 -13.31 53.09
N ASN A 188 7.08 -12.10 52.74
CA ASN A 188 8.34 -11.53 53.22
C ASN A 188 7.99 -10.48 54.30
N PRO A 189 8.02 -10.82 55.61
CA PRO A 189 7.76 -9.87 56.68
C PRO A 189 9.03 -9.05 56.97
N ALA A 190 9.56 -8.35 55.98
CA ALA A 190 10.58 -7.33 56.17
C ALA A 190 9.89 -6.01 56.57
N GLY A 191 9.27 -6.03 57.75
CA GLY A 191 8.54 -4.91 58.33
C GLY A 191 7.97 -5.23 59.70
N GLY A 192 8.61 -6.15 60.43
CA GLY A 192 8.25 -6.47 61.81
C GLY A 192 8.60 -5.30 62.72
N SER A 193 7.59 -4.55 63.15
CA SER A 193 7.75 -3.53 64.19
C SER A 193 8.44 -4.12 65.42
N ILE A 194 9.21 -3.31 66.15
CA ILE A 194 9.93 -3.73 67.38
C ILE A 194 8.98 -4.38 68.41
N ALA A 195 7.69 -4.05 68.36
CA ALA A 195 6.63 -4.69 69.13
C ALA A 195 6.47 -6.20 68.80
N ALA A 196 6.38 -6.56 67.52
CA ALA A 196 6.25 -7.96 67.09
C ALA A 196 7.50 -8.79 67.44
N GLY A 197 8.69 -8.18 67.37
CA GLY A 197 9.93 -8.82 67.78
C GLY A 197 10.02 -9.04 69.30
N ARG A 198 9.54 -8.08 70.10
CA ARG A 198 9.56 -8.17 71.57
C ARG A 198 8.61 -9.26 72.10
N GLU A 199 7.44 -9.41 71.50
CA GLU A 199 6.49 -10.47 71.86
C GLU A 199 7.02 -11.87 71.52
N GLN A 200 7.68 -12.04 70.37
CA GLN A 200 8.32 -13.31 70.01
C GLN A 200 9.51 -13.67 70.92
N TYR A 201 10.23 -12.67 71.44
CA TYR A 201 11.32 -12.92 72.40
C TYR A 201 10.78 -13.40 73.75
N HIS A 202 9.71 -12.78 74.25
CA HIS A 202 9.09 -13.17 75.52
C HIS A 202 8.40 -14.53 75.47
N SER A 203 7.84 -14.93 74.32
CA SER A 203 7.24 -16.27 74.17
C SER A 203 8.28 -17.39 74.13
N LYS A 204 9.47 -17.12 73.57
CA LYS A 204 10.57 -18.10 73.51
C LYS A 204 11.42 -18.16 74.77
N HIS A 205 11.42 -17.09 75.57
CA HIS A 205 12.13 -17.03 76.84
C HIS A 205 11.20 -16.67 78.00
N PRO A 206 10.31 -17.60 78.42
CA PRO A 206 9.56 -17.42 79.64
C PRO A 206 10.52 -17.40 80.81
N LYS A 207 10.53 -16.31 81.58
CA LYS A 207 11.30 -16.24 82.83
C LYS A 207 10.74 -17.33 83.76
N LYS A 208 11.57 -18.34 84.07
CA LYS A 208 11.28 -19.27 85.17
C LYS A 208 11.12 -18.45 86.45
N SER A 209 10.00 -18.65 87.15
CA SER A 209 9.74 -18.12 88.50
C SER A 209 10.74 -18.66 89.50
#